data_AF-A0A7V6HIG9-F1
#
_entry.id   AF-A0A7V6HIG9-F1
#
_cell.length_a   1.000
_cell.length_b   1.000
_cell.length_c   1.000
_cell.angle_alpha   90.00
_cell.angle_beta   90.00
_cell.angle_gamma   90.00
#
_symmetry.space_group_name_H-M   'P 1'
#
loop_
_entity.id
_entity.type
_entity.pdbx_description
1 polymer ?
#
loop_
_entity_poly.entity_id
_entity_poly.type
_entity_poly.pdbx_seq_one_letter_code
_entity_poly.pdbx_strand_id
1 'polypeptide(L)'
;MASVWRCLSMSLLVAGVLWAQGLIVCGKCGREARAGDAVCRHCKEALPKPKADTPTAVEQPTAQADDKAEVGRLAAGIVEANVRLARELEAKQPELALCYYQNAMALMRLVPAGTFPDTVSEAILTGSARALSLVQRGTVPCKRCNGSGRYQLDLSKVDSSKGLKSVSGVPCPTCKGAGTLPGLKEVSKAKMQLLQGRTEFEQRQMVAGDVKVGRVLVPPALDKLLSNQQRALIMTGMPMPCRECQQTARQACTACRGSGWKPCDFEGCTQGVLKETRRTGARKERRLNEEAVKKCPRCDGLGEIPCPVCKGSGSVACSKCDGSGLAPRCTRCTGTGLMPCRRCKGTGDVKGAPCPECKGETQVLCPACRGEGAQSR
;
A
#
# COMPACT_ATOMS: atom_id res chain seq x y z
N MET A 1 20.63 -39.98 42.98
CA MET A 1 20.11 -41.23 43.60
C MET A 1 18.62 -41.00 43.87
N ALA A 2 17.73 -41.05 42.89
CA ALA A 2 17.25 -42.22 42.16
C ALA A 2 16.91 -43.39 43.10
N SER A 3 15.62 -43.81 43.10
CA SER A 3 15.07 -45.05 43.69
C SER A 3 14.24 -44.94 44.99
N VAL A 4 13.12 -44.20 44.98
CA VAL A 4 11.94 -44.57 45.84
C VAL A 4 10.58 -44.35 45.12
N TRP A 5 10.55 -43.70 43.95
CA TRP A 5 9.27 -43.22 43.37
C TRP A 5 8.65 -44.12 42.30
N ARG A 6 8.57 -45.45 42.55
CA ARG A 6 7.99 -46.41 41.57
C ARG A 6 6.90 -47.35 42.05
N CYS A 7 6.35 -47.18 43.27
CA CYS A 7 5.26 -48.06 43.75
C CYS A 7 3.93 -47.34 44.07
N LEU A 8 3.73 -46.08 43.67
CA LEU A 8 2.53 -45.30 44.01
C LEU A 8 1.66 -44.86 42.82
N SER A 9 1.94 -45.37 41.61
CA SER A 9 1.22 -45.01 40.39
C SER A 9 0.25 -46.08 39.87
N MET A 10 -0.10 -47.09 40.68
CA MET A 10 -0.96 -48.21 40.26
C MET A 10 -2.20 -48.44 41.13
N SER A 11 -2.67 -47.40 41.85
CA SER A 11 -3.86 -47.53 42.72
C SER A 11 -4.87 -46.38 42.61
N LEU A 12 -4.65 -45.41 41.71
CA LEU A 12 -5.58 -44.28 41.46
C LEU A 12 -6.26 -44.31 40.08
N LEU A 13 -6.06 -45.39 39.32
CA LEU A 13 -6.65 -45.59 37.98
C LEU A 13 -7.89 -46.49 37.95
N VAL A 14 -8.53 -46.77 39.10
CA VAL A 14 -9.74 -47.60 39.17
C VAL A 14 -10.99 -46.83 39.61
N ALA A 15 -10.86 -45.58 40.07
CA ALA A 15 -12.01 -44.79 40.52
C ALA A 15 -12.74 -44.00 39.40
N GLY A 16 -12.21 -43.98 38.17
CA GLY A 16 -12.71 -43.12 37.08
C GLY A 16 -13.48 -43.80 35.94
N VAL A 17 -13.68 -45.13 35.98
CA VAL A 17 -14.17 -45.90 34.80
C VAL A 17 -15.52 -46.61 35.05
N LEU A 18 -16.31 -46.21 36.05
CA LEU A 18 -17.63 -46.83 36.31
C LEU A 18 -18.81 -45.84 36.33
N TRP A 19 -18.69 -44.68 35.69
CA TRP A 19 -19.82 -43.79 35.38
C TRP A 19 -20.43 -44.05 33.98
N ALA A 20 -20.14 -45.21 33.38
CA ALA A 20 -20.63 -45.60 32.05
C ALA A 20 -21.66 -46.75 32.07
N GLN A 21 -22.18 -47.13 33.24
CA GLN A 21 -23.29 -48.08 33.37
C GLN A 21 -24.34 -47.44 34.28
N GLY A 22 -25.50 -47.09 33.73
CA GLY A 22 -26.58 -46.30 34.36
C GLY A 22 -27.21 -46.91 35.62
N LEU A 23 -26.41 -47.10 36.67
CA LEU A 23 -26.79 -47.58 37.97
C LEU A 23 -27.22 -46.38 38.82
N ILE A 24 -28.52 -46.27 39.12
CA ILE A 24 -29.05 -45.24 40.00
C ILE A 24 -29.17 -45.85 41.39
N VAL A 25 -28.42 -45.35 42.38
CA VAL A 25 -28.53 -45.84 43.76
C VAL A 25 -29.35 -44.85 44.60
N CYS A 26 -30.30 -45.34 45.39
CA CYS A 26 -31.07 -44.49 46.28
C CYS A 26 -30.19 -43.97 47.42
N GLY A 27 -30.03 -42.64 47.53
CA GLY A 27 -29.22 -42.03 48.59
C GLY A 27 -29.72 -42.26 50.01
N LYS A 28 -30.99 -42.68 50.19
CA LYS A 28 -31.59 -42.90 51.52
C LYS A 28 -31.47 -44.34 52.02
N CYS A 29 -31.65 -45.33 51.17
CA CYS A 29 -31.63 -46.75 51.58
C CYS A 29 -30.53 -47.59 50.93
N GLY A 30 -29.69 -46.98 50.07
CA GLY A 30 -28.54 -47.65 49.44
C GLY A 30 -28.89 -48.72 48.41
N ARG A 31 -30.17 -48.94 48.10
CA ARG A 31 -30.59 -49.92 47.09
C ARG A 31 -30.53 -49.35 45.69
N GLU A 32 -30.13 -50.21 44.76
CA GLU A 32 -30.14 -49.94 43.34
C GLU A 32 -31.58 -49.77 42.82
N ALA A 33 -31.78 -48.73 42.03
CA ALA A 33 -33.00 -48.43 41.31
C ALA A 33 -32.80 -48.73 39.82
N ARG A 34 -33.89 -49.14 39.16
CA ARG A 34 -33.86 -49.40 37.72
C ARG A 34 -33.79 -48.07 36.96
N ALA A 35 -33.11 -48.08 35.81
CA ALA A 35 -33.06 -46.94 34.91
C ALA A 35 -34.50 -46.51 34.52
N GLY A 36 -34.88 -45.27 34.86
CA GLY A 36 -36.19 -44.68 34.56
C GLY A 36 -37.18 -44.58 35.73
N ASP A 37 -36.90 -45.20 36.89
CA ASP A 37 -37.76 -45.03 38.08
C ASP A 37 -37.61 -43.60 38.65
N ALA A 38 -38.72 -42.90 38.89
CA ALA A 38 -38.73 -41.55 39.49
C ALA A 38 -38.63 -41.58 41.03
N VAL A 39 -38.98 -42.71 41.65
CA VAL A 39 -38.98 -42.94 43.09
C VAL A 39 -38.41 -44.32 43.43
N CYS A 40 -37.75 -44.44 44.57
CA CYS A 40 -37.21 -45.70 45.06
C CYS A 40 -38.35 -46.64 45.44
N ARG A 41 -38.40 -47.83 44.85
CA ARG A 41 -39.45 -48.83 45.14
C ARG A 41 -39.43 -49.35 46.59
N HIS A 42 -38.31 -49.22 47.30
CA HIS A 42 -38.18 -49.70 48.67
C HIS A 42 -38.63 -48.67 49.72
N CYS A 43 -38.16 -47.42 49.63
CA CYS A 43 -38.43 -46.40 50.64
C CYS A 43 -39.32 -45.25 50.14
N LYS A 44 -39.78 -45.30 48.89
CA LYS A 44 -40.62 -44.30 48.21
C LYS A 44 -40.00 -42.89 48.06
N GLU A 45 -38.72 -42.74 48.37
CA GLU A 45 -37.99 -41.47 48.22
C GLU A 45 -37.75 -41.13 46.74
N ALA A 46 -37.74 -39.85 46.38
CA ALA A 46 -37.44 -39.42 45.01
C ALA A 46 -36.00 -39.76 44.61
N LEU A 47 -35.82 -40.31 43.40
CA LEU A 47 -34.50 -40.64 42.86
C LEU A 47 -33.91 -39.44 42.11
N PRO A 48 -32.58 -39.24 42.16
CA PRO A 48 -31.93 -38.15 41.44
C PRO A 48 -32.12 -38.34 39.93
N LYS A 49 -32.77 -37.37 39.27
CA LYS A 49 -32.89 -37.36 37.81
C LYS A 49 -31.52 -37.08 37.19
N PRO A 50 -31.08 -37.82 36.16
CA PRO A 50 -29.92 -37.43 35.38
C PRO A 50 -30.19 -36.04 34.79
N LYS A 51 -29.26 -35.10 34.98
CA LYS A 51 -29.34 -33.80 34.32
C LYS A 51 -29.32 -34.05 32.81
N ALA A 52 -30.35 -33.56 32.13
CA ALA A 52 -30.39 -33.55 30.67
C ALA A 52 -29.10 -32.92 30.14
N ASP A 53 -28.50 -33.58 29.17
CA ASP A 53 -27.27 -33.15 28.53
C ASP A 53 -27.36 -31.68 28.15
N THR A 54 -26.45 -30.90 28.71
CA THR A 54 -26.09 -29.60 28.15
C THR A 54 -25.71 -29.88 26.69
N PRO A 55 -26.25 -29.19 25.68
CA PRO A 55 -25.84 -29.45 24.32
C PRO A 55 -24.33 -29.22 24.26
N THR A 56 -23.62 -30.32 24.06
CA THR A 56 -22.19 -30.36 23.86
C THR A 56 -21.90 -29.33 22.79
N ALA A 57 -21.14 -28.29 23.15
CA ALA A 57 -20.54 -27.42 22.16
C ALA A 57 -19.82 -28.36 21.18
N VAL A 58 -20.28 -28.37 19.93
CA VAL A 58 -19.60 -29.06 18.85
C VAL A 58 -18.17 -28.56 18.89
N GLU A 59 -17.24 -29.42 19.31
CA GLU A 59 -15.81 -29.18 19.18
C GLU A 59 -15.56 -28.83 17.72
N GLN A 60 -15.24 -27.55 17.47
CA GLN A 60 -14.71 -27.13 16.20
C GLN A 60 -13.38 -27.88 15.99
N PRO A 61 -13.04 -28.28 14.75
CA PRO A 61 -11.85 -29.06 14.49
C PRO A 61 -10.60 -28.31 14.97
N THR A 62 -9.80 -28.97 15.79
CA THR A 62 -8.51 -28.49 16.33
C THR A 62 -7.52 -28.02 15.24
N ALA A 63 -7.73 -28.41 13.98
CA ALA A 63 -6.94 -27.97 12.83
C ALA A 63 -6.99 -26.44 12.54
N GLN A 64 -8.11 -25.75 12.83
CA GLN A 64 -8.25 -24.33 12.45
C GLN A 64 -7.42 -23.36 13.30
N ALA A 65 -7.04 -23.74 14.52
CA ALA A 65 -6.22 -22.91 15.40
C ALA A 65 -4.73 -22.97 15.00
N ASP A 66 -4.25 -24.16 14.65
CA ASP A 66 -2.87 -24.38 14.21
C ASP A 66 -2.59 -23.71 12.87
N ASP A 67 -3.52 -23.80 11.92
CA ASP A 67 -3.40 -23.15 10.61
C ASP A 67 -3.35 -21.62 10.71
N LYS A 68 -4.17 -21.01 11.58
CA LYS A 68 -4.15 -19.55 11.79
C LYS A 68 -2.83 -19.08 12.42
N ALA A 69 -2.33 -19.83 13.40
CA ALA A 69 -1.03 -19.53 14.02
C ALA A 69 0.11 -19.67 13.01
N GLU A 70 0.08 -20.70 12.16
CA GLU A 70 1.07 -20.93 11.11
C GLU A 70 1.03 -19.85 10.02
N VAL A 71 -0.17 -19.46 9.56
CA VAL A 71 -0.34 -18.34 8.62
C VAL A 71 0.29 -17.06 9.17
N GLY A 72 0.05 -16.75 10.45
CA GLY A 72 0.64 -15.59 11.12
C GLY A 72 2.16 -15.64 11.18
N ARG A 73 2.74 -16.80 11.53
CA ARG A 73 4.20 -17.02 11.58
C ARG A 73 4.85 -16.85 10.21
N LEU A 74 4.31 -17.51 9.18
CA LEU A 74 4.81 -17.41 7.81
C LEU A 74 4.71 -15.97 7.29
N ALA A 75 3.58 -15.31 7.51
CA ALA A 75 3.39 -13.91 7.12
C ALA A 75 4.40 -12.98 7.81
N ALA A 76 4.67 -13.17 9.10
CA ALA A 76 5.63 -12.36 9.85
C ALA A 76 7.05 -12.48 9.25
N GLY A 77 7.50 -13.70 8.96
CA GLY A 77 8.80 -13.91 8.31
C GLY A 77 8.92 -13.25 6.94
N ILE A 78 7.85 -13.28 6.14
CA ILE A 78 7.83 -12.62 4.82
C ILE A 78 7.82 -11.08 4.97
N VAL A 79 7.08 -10.54 5.94
CA VAL A 79 7.08 -9.11 6.25
C VAL A 79 8.49 -8.64 6.60
N GLU A 80 9.18 -9.35 7.49
CA GLU A 80 10.55 -9.01 7.89
C GLU A 80 11.51 -9.04 6.69
N ALA A 81 11.45 -10.09 5.86
CA ALA A 81 12.26 -10.21 4.66
C ALA A 81 12.01 -9.08 3.65
N ASN A 82 10.74 -8.76 3.38
CA ASN A 82 10.36 -7.66 2.48
C ASN A 82 10.84 -6.31 3.00
N VAL A 83 10.69 -6.03 4.30
CA VAL A 83 11.12 -4.76 4.90
C VAL A 83 12.64 -4.62 4.86
N ARG A 84 13.39 -5.69 5.12
CA ARG A 84 14.85 -5.70 5.02
C ARG A 84 15.29 -5.36 3.59
N LEU A 85 14.78 -6.08 2.60
CA LEU A 85 15.09 -5.84 1.17
C LEU A 85 14.66 -4.43 0.72
N ALA A 86 13.50 -3.95 1.16
CA ALA A 86 13.03 -2.61 0.83
C ALA A 86 14.01 -1.53 1.30
N ARG A 87 14.52 -1.64 2.53
CA ARG A 87 15.49 -0.68 3.10
C ARG A 87 16.82 -0.68 2.35
N GLU A 88 17.31 -1.84 1.95
CA GLU A 88 18.55 -1.98 1.16
C GLU A 88 18.44 -1.36 -0.23
N LEU A 89 17.25 -1.46 -0.84
CA LEU A 89 16.98 -0.98 -2.19
C LEU A 89 16.57 0.50 -2.22
N GLU A 90 16.11 1.08 -1.12
CA GLU A 90 15.43 2.38 -1.10
C GLU A 90 16.23 3.53 -1.73
N ALA A 91 17.55 3.56 -1.51
CA ALA A 91 18.43 4.57 -2.09
C ALA A 91 18.80 4.30 -3.56
N LYS A 92 18.74 3.05 -4.02
CA LYS A 92 19.25 2.60 -5.32
C LYS A 92 18.13 2.41 -6.35
N GLN A 93 17.03 1.79 -5.93
CA GLN A 93 15.87 1.40 -6.73
C GLN A 93 14.59 1.66 -5.91
N PRO A 94 14.19 2.92 -5.72
CA PRO A 94 13.04 3.27 -4.88
C PRO A 94 11.72 2.69 -5.40
N GLU A 95 11.57 2.50 -6.71
CA GLU A 95 10.40 1.84 -7.33
C GLU A 95 10.26 0.37 -6.95
N LEU A 96 11.37 -0.34 -6.81
CA LEU A 96 11.38 -1.74 -6.38
C LEU A 96 11.19 -1.84 -4.87
N ALA A 97 11.85 -0.98 -4.10
CA ALA A 97 11.66 -0.86 -2.65
C ALA A 97 10.19 -0.58 -2.29
N LEU A 98 9.51 0.28 -3.06
CA LEU A 98 8.08 0.55 -2.92
C LEU A 98 7.25 -0.73 -3.04
N CYS A 99 7.57 -1.62 -3.99
CA CYS A 99 6.84 -2.87 -4.18
C CYS A 99 7.02 -3.82 -2.98
N TYR A 100 8.24 -3.93 -2.45
CA TYR A 100 8.52 -4.70 -1.24
C TYR A 100 7.77 -4.15 -0.02
N TYR A 101 7.78 -2.82 0.20
CA TYR A 101 6.99 -2.22 1.28
C TYR A 101 5.50 -2.48 1.10
N GLN A 102 4.95 -2.35 -0.10
CA GLN A 102 3.52 -2.61 -0.36
C GLN A 102 3.14 -4.08 -0.13
N ASN A 103 4.00 -5.03 -0.53
CA ASN A 103 3.78 -6.45 -0.26
C ASN A 103 3.83 -6.73 1.24
N ALA A 104 4.76 -6.11 1.97
CA ALA A 104 4.83 -6.18 3.43
C ALA A 104 3.57 -5.58 4.09
N MET A 105 3.08 -4.43 3.63
CA MET A 105 1.83 -3.82 4.12
C MET A 105 0.63 -4.75 3.97
N ALA A 106 0.52 -5.43 2.84
CA ALA A 106 -0.54 -6.40 2.59
C ALA A 106 -0.46 -7.58 3.55
N LEU A 107 0.72 -8.17 3.70
CA LEU A 107 0.94 -9.36 4.53
C LEU A 107 0.91 -9.08 6.04
N MET A 108 1.25 -7.87 6.46
CA MET A 108 1.16 -7.43 7.85
C MET A 108 -0.26 -7.60 8.42
N ARG A 109 -1.29 -7.58 7.56
CA ARG A 109 -2.69 -7.79 7.95
C ARG A 109 -2.99 -9.23 8.38
N LEU A 110 -2.13 -10.19 8.06
CA LEU A 110 -2.22 -11.59 8.54
C LEU A 110 -1.45 -11.82 9.84
N VAL A 111 -0.60 -10.87 10.24
CA VAL A 111 0.26 -11.02 11.41
C VAL A 111 -0.55 -10.74 12.68
N PRO A 112 -0.52 -11.63 13.69
CA PRO A 112 -1.20 -11.41 14.96
C PRO A 112 -0.73 -10.14 15.67
N ALA A 113 -1.64 -9.48 16.39
CA ALA A 113 -1.28 -8.34 17.23
C ALA A 113 -0.23 -8.75 18.28
N GLY A 114 0.77 -7.90 18.49
CA GLY A 114 1.88 -8.16 19.42
C GLY A 114 3.04 -8.97 18.86
N THR A 115 2.96 -9.50 17.63
CA THR A 115 4.12 -10.17 16.98
C THR A 115 5.26 -9.19 16.68
N PHE A 116 4.92 -7.96 16.29
CA PHE A 116 5.88 -6.89 16.09
C PHE A 116 5.56 -5.70 17.02
N PRO A 117 6.57 -4.90 17.41
CA PRO A 117 6.33 -3.58 17.98
C PRO A 117 5.55 -2.68 17.01
N ASP A 118 4.73 -1.76 17.54
CA ASP A 118 3.92 -0.85 16.72
C ASP A 118 4.75 0.00 15.75
N THR A 119 6.03 0.25 16.10
CA THR A 119 6.99 0.97 15.28
C THR A 119 7.27 0.32 13.92
N VAL A 120 7.09 -1.00 13.80
CA VAL A 120 7.31 -1.72 12.53
C VAL A 120 6.23 -1.32 11.51
N SER A 121 4.96 -1.30 11.91
CA SER A 121 3.86 -0.90 11.04
C SER A 121 4.05 0.54 10.55
N GLU A 122 4.43 1.45 11.45
CA GLU A 122 4.74 2.83 11.10
C GLU A 122 5.96 2.93 10.16
N ALA A 123 7.02 2.16 10.41
CA ALA A 123 8.20 2.11 9.55
C ALA A 123 7.87 1.62 8.13
N ILE A 124 6.96 0.66 7.97
CA ILE A 124 6.51 0.19 6.66
C ILE A 124 5.73 1.30 5.93
N LEU A 125 4.79 1.96 6.61
CA LEU A 125 3.99 3.04 6.01
C LEU A 125 4.85 4.24 5.59
N THR A 126 5.74 4.68 6.47
CA THR A 126 6.67 5.79 6.21
C THR A 126 7.69 5.43 5.14
N GLY A 127 8.23 4.22 5.15
CA GLY A 127 9.12 3.70 4.10
C GLY A 127 8.43 3.65 2.73
N SER A 128 7.20 3.14 2.67
CA SER A 128 6.38 3.14 1.44
C SER A 128 6.16 4.54 0.89
N ALA A 129 5.75 5.50 1.75
CA ALA A 129 5.54 6.89 1.35
C ALA A 129 6.84 7.57 0.88
N ARG A 130 7.97 7.29 1.55
CA ARG A 130 9.29 7.81 1.20
C ARG A 130 9.78 7.25 -0.13
N ALA A 131 9.67 5.94 -0.36
CA ALA A 131 10.00 5.30 -1.63
C ALA A 131 9.19 5.88 -2.79
N LEU A 132 7.87 6.06 -2.62
CA LEU A 132 7.03 6.72 -3.62
C LEU A 132 7.46 8.17 -3.89
N SER A 133 7.81 8.92 -2.84
CA SER A 133 8.31 10.29 -2.96
C SER A 133 9.63 10.34 -3.74
N LEU A 134 10.57 9.40 -3.51
CA LEU A 134 11.83 9.29 -4.26
C LEU A 134 11.61 8.95 -5.73
N VAL A 135 10.57 8.17 -6.06
CA VAL A 135 10.18 7.92 -7.46
C VAL A 135 9.59 9.19 -8.10
N GLN A 136 8.81 9.99 -7.37
CA GLN A 136 8.11 11.15 -7.92
C GLN A 136 8.92 12.45 -7.90
N ARG A 137 9.85 12.60 -6.96
CA ARG A 137 10.65 13.81 -6.74
C ARG A 137 12.10 13.58 -7.13
N GLY A 138 12.78 14.66 -7.44
CA GLY A 138 14.20 14.64 -7.77
C GLY A 138 14.71 16.05 -7.99
N THR A 139 15.73 16.16 -8.81
CA THR A 139 16.28 17.44 -9.23
C THR A 139 15.74 17.81 -10.62
N VAL A 140 15.35 19.06 -10.78
CA VAL A 140 14.99 19.66 -12.07
C VAL A 140 16.06 20.67 -12.47
N PRO A 141 16.38 20.82 -13.77
CA PRO A 141 17.36 21.79 -14.21
C PRO A 141 16.91 23.21 -13.84
N CYS A 142 17.81 24.00 -13.26
CA CYS A 142 17.56 25.39 -12.95
C CYS A 142 17.33 26.17 -14.24
N LYS A 143 16.12 26.69 -14.42
CA LYS A 143 15.73 27.44 -15.63
C LYS A 143 16.51 28.74 -15.81
N ARG A 144 16.96 29.38 -14.73
CA ARG A 144 17.72 30.64 -14.80
C ARG A 144 19.10 30.46 -15.44
N CYS A 145 19.71 29.29 -15.26
CA CYS A 145 21.04 29.00 -15.80
C CYS A 145 21.04 27.81 -16.76
N ASN A 146 19.86 27.32 -17.15
CA ASN A 146 19.66 26.10 -17.95
C ASN A 146 20.54 24.92 -17.50
N GLY A 147 20.64 24.68 -16.20
CA GLY A 147 21.45 23.58 -15.68
C GLY A 147 22.92 23.91 -15.42
N SER A 148 23.46 25.00 -15.97
CA SER A 148 24.90 25.29 -15.89
C SER A 148 25.42 25.62 -14.49
N GLY A 149 24.54 26.00 -13.55
CA GLY A 149 24.91 26.46 -12.22
C GLY A 149 25.59 27.83 -12.18
N ARG A 150 25.92 28.41 -13.33
CA ARG A 150 26.67 29.66 -13.45
C ARG A 150 25.76 30.85 -13.73
N TYR A 151 26.23 32.04 -13.35
CA TYR A 151 25.58 33.28 -13.73
C TYR A 151 25.61 33.43 -15.26
N GLN A 152 24.48 33.79 -15.85
CA GLN A 152 24.37 34.00 -17.29
C GLN A 152 24.32 35.49 -17.59
N LEU A 153 25.22 35.94 -18.46
CA LEU A 153 25.27 37.29 -18.99
C LEU A 153 24.74 37.29 -20.43
N ASP A 154 23.78 38.16 -20.69
CA ASP A 154 23.26 38.38 -22.03
C ASP A 154 24.18 39.35 -22.78
N LEU A 155 24.92 38.81 -23.76
CA LEU A 155 25.85 39.58 -24.60
C LEU A 155 25.21 40.11 -25.89
N SER A 156 23.91 39.87 -26.10
CA SER A 156 23.21 40.33 -27.31
C SER A 156 23.17 41.86 -27.42
N LYS A 157 23.42 42.55 -26.31
CA LYS A 157 23.60 44.02 -26.25
C LYS A 157 24.95 44.51 -26.75
N VAL A 158 25.96 43.65 -26.77
CA VAL A 158 27.32 43.97 -27.23
C VAL A 158 27.53 43.47 -28.65
N ASP A 159 26.97 42.30 -28.96
CA ASP A 159 27.06 41.67 -30.27
C ASP A 159 25.79 40.85 -30.48
N SER A 160 24.97 41.25 -31.45
CA SER A 160 23.67 40.62 -31.73
C SER A 160 23.79 39.15 -32.16
N SER A 161 24.97 38.72 -32.62
CA SER A 161 25.25 37.31 -32.91
C SER A 161 25.55 36.47 -31.65
N LYS A 162 25.87 37.14 -30.52
CA LYS A 162 26.21 36.50 -29.25
C LYS A 162 24.98 36.48 -28.34
N GLY A 163 24.49 35.27 -28.02
CA GLY A 163 23.41 35.06 -27.05
C GLY A 163 23.87 35.10 -25.58
N LEU A 164 23.14 34.41 -24.71
CA LEU A 164 23.53 34.22 -23.30
C LEU A 164 24.84 33.43 -23.19
N LYS A 165 25.80 33.97 -22.44
CA LYS A 165 27.04 33.27 -22.06
C LYS A 165 27.12 33.09 -20.55
N SER A 166 27.59 31.91 -20.12
CA SER A 166 27.91 31.67 -18.71
C SER A 166 29.19 32.39 -18.33
N VAL A 167 29.14 33.15 -17.24
CA VAL A 167 30.32 33.80 -16.65
C VAL A 167 31.03 32.80 -15.74
N SER A 168 32.34 32.64 -15.90
CA SER A 168 33.17 31.82 -15.02
C SER A 168 33.28 32.44 -13.63
N GLY A 169 33.29 31.61 -12.58
CA GLY A 169 33.50 32.04 -11.19
C GLY A 169 32.29 32.65 -10.47
N VAL A 170 31.23 33.04 -11.17
CA VAL A 170 30.03 33.62 -10.54
C VAL A 170 28.89 32.58 -10.49
N PRO A 171 28.44 32.15 -9.29
CA PRO A 171 27.35 31.18 -9.17
C PRO A 171 26.01 31.79 -9.59
N CYS A 172 25.13 30.95 -10.14
CA CYS A 172 23.76 31.34 -10.44
C CYS A 172 23.02 31.71 -9.15
N PRO A 173 22.35 32.88 -9.07
CA PRO A 173 21.70 33.33 -7.83
C PRO A 173 20.51 32.45 -7.43
N THR A 174 19.85 31.79 -8.38
CA THR A 174 18.66 30.96 -8.11
C THR A 174 19.02 29.59 -7.54
N CYS A 175 20.01 28.91 -8.14
CA CYS A 175 20.41 27.56 -7.70
C CYS A 175 21.71 27.54 -6.88
N LYS A 176 22.29 28.71 -6.59
CA LYS A 176 23.52 28.89 -5.81
C LYS A 176 24.68 28.00 -6.29
N GLY A 177 24.81 27.82 -7.60
CA GLY A 177 25.87 26.97 -8.17
C GLY A 177 25.46 25.53 -8.48
N ALA A 178 24.38 25.01 -7.90
CA ALA A 178 24.01 23.59 -8.03
C ALA A 178 23.55 23.18 -9.44
N GLY A 179 23.14 24.15 -10.27
CA GLY A 179 22.59 23.91 -11.60
C GLY A 179 21.20 23.28 -11.60
N THR A 180 20.77 22.73 -10.47
CA THR A 180 19.48 22.07 -10.31
C THR A 180 18.75 22.59 -9.07
N LEU A 181 17.44 22.35 -9.04
CA LEU A 181 16.56 22.67 -7.93
C LEU A 181 15.74 21.43 -7.55
N PRO A 182 15.36 21.25 -6.28
CA PRO A 182 14.43 20.19 -5.92
C PRO A 182 13.08 20.43 -6.61
N GLY A 183 12.50 19.36 -7.16
CA GLY A 183 11.26 19.46 -7.92
C GLY A 183 10.60 18.11 -8.13
N LEU A 184 9.46 18.14 -8.82
CA LEU A 184 8.80 16.94 -9.29
C LEU A 184 9.47 16.46 -10.57
N LYS A 185 9.70 15.14 -10.66
CA LYS A 185 10.08 14.53 -11.93
C LYS A 185 8.91 14.63 -12.90
N GLU A 186 9.25 14.53 -14.18
CA GLU A 186 8.25 14.43 -15.23
C GLU A 186 7.33 13.23 -14.99
N VAL A 187 6.02 13.45 -15.08
CA VAL A 187 5.01 12.43 -14.73
C VAL A 187 5.20 11.15 -15.53
N SER A 188 5.53 11.25 -16.81
CA SER A 188 5.78 10.11 -17.68
C SER A 188 6.98 9.27 -17.21
N LYS A 189 8.06 9.92 -16.76
CA LYS A 189 9.25 9.23 -16.23
C LYS A 189 8.94 8.54 -14.90
N ALA A 190 8.29 9.23 -13.98
CA ALA A 190 7.88 8.63 -12.70
C ALA A 190 6.92 7.45 -12.92
N LYS A 191 5.96 7.59 -13.85
CA LYS A 191 5.02 6.51 -14.23
C LYS A 191 5.75 5.29 -14.80
N MET A 192 6.71 5.51 -15.70
CA MET A 192 7.53 4.44 -16.27
C MET A 192 8.35 3.72 -15.18
N GLN A 193 8.98 4.46 -14.26
CA GLN A 193 9.72 3.88 -13.13
C GLN A 193 8.83 3.00 -12.25
N LEU A 194 7.62 3.46 -11.89
CA LEU A 194 6.68 2.65 -11.11
C LEU A 194 6.26 1.36 -11.83
N LEU A 195 6.06 1.41 -13.14
CA LEU A 195 5.73 0.22 -13.94
C LEU A 195 6.91 -0.75 -14.02
N GLN A 196 8.12 -0.24 -14.23
CA GLN A 196 9.35 -1.04 -14.24
C GLN A 196 9.56 -1.74 -12.90
N GLY A 197 9.47 -1.02 -11.77
CA GLY A 197 9.63 -1.59 -10.44
C GLY A 197 8.62 -2.70 -10.14
N ARG A 198 7.37 -2.58 -10.60
CA ARG A 198 6.36 -3.63 -10.44
C ARG A 198 6.67 -4.88 -11.27
N THR A 199 7.04 -4.70 -12.53
CA THR A 199 7.40 -5.81 -13.42
C THR A 199 8.63 -6.55 -12.87
N GLU A 200 9.64 -5.81 -12.42
CA GLU A 200 10.85 -6.39 -11.85
C GLU A 200 10.57 -7.10 -10.51
N PHE A 201 9.78 -6.49 -9.62
CA PHE A 201 9.35 -7.13 -8.38
C PHE A 201 8.67 -8.48 -8.67
N GLU A 202 7.71 -8.47 -9.60
CA GLU A 202 6.99 -9.67 -9.99
C GLU A 202 7.93 -10.76 -10.51
N GLN A 203 8.84 -10.40 -11.43
CA GLN A 203 9.81 -11.33 -11.99
C GLN A 203 10.72 -11.93 -10.91
N ARG A 204 11.26 -11.10 -10.00
CA ARG A 204 12.16 -11.56 -8.93
C ARG A 204 11.49 -12.56 -8.00
N GLN A 205 10.27 -12.27 -7.58
CA GLN A 205 9.52 -13.16 -6.69
C GLN A 205 9.06 -14.44 -7.41
N MET A 206 8.66 -14.37 -8.69
CA MET A 206 8.33 -15.57 -9.46
C MET A 206 9.53 -16.49 -9.65
N VAL A 207 10.73 -15.92 -9.86
CA VAL A 207 11.99 -16.71 -9.90
C VAL A 207 12.28 -17.34 -8.52
N ALA A 208 11.93 -16.67 -7.43
CA ALA A 208 12.01 -17.25 -6.08
C ALA A 208 10.95 -18.33 -5.80
N GLY A 209 10.02 -18.59 -6.74
CA GLY A 209 8.98 -19.60 -6.62
C GLY A 209 7.69 -19.11 -5.97
N ASP A 210 7.54 -17.80 -5.74
CA ASP A 210 6.31 -17.23 -5.19
C ASP A 210 5.15 -17.27 -6.19
N VAL A 211 3.94 -17.34 -5.63
CA VAL A 211 2.68 -17.34 -6.37
C VAL A 211 1.88 -16.07 -6.12
N LYS A 212 1.01 -15.75 -7.08
CA LYS A 212 0.12 -14.58 -7.03
C LYS A 212 -1.15 -14.86 -6.25
N VAL A 213 -1.41 -14.05 -5.23
CA VAL A 213 -2.73 -13.89 -4.62
C VAL A 213 -3.22 -12.48 -4.92
N GLY A 214 -3.94 -12.34 -6.03
CA GLY A 214 -4.19 -11.04 -6.63
C GLY A 214 -2.89 -10.38 -7.09
N ARG A 215 -2.59 -9.22 -6.52
CA ARG A 215 -1.32 -8.48 -6.73
C ARG A 215 -0.26 -8.71 -5.65
N VAL A 216 -0.58 -9.50 -4.62
CA VAL A 216 0.34 -9.86 -3.53
C VAL A 216 1.12 -11.10 -3.94
N LEU A 217 2.42 -11.13 -3.70
CA LEU A 217 3.25 -12.31 -3.94
C LEU A 217 3.60 -12.99 -2.62
N VAL A 218 3.34 -14.28 -2.57
CA VAL A 218 3.51 -15.12 -1.37
C VAL A 218 4.10 -16.48 -1.75
N PRO A 219 4.83 -17.13 -0.83
CA PRO A 219 5.27 -18.50 -1.02
C PRO A 219 4.08 -19.47 -1.19
N PRO A 220 4.22 -20.55 -1.99
CA PRO A 220 3.15 -21.53 -2.20
C PRO A 220 2.65 -22.19 -0.90
N ALA A 221 3.51 -22.31 0.11
CA ALA A 221 3.15 -22.85 1.42
C ALA A 221 2.09 -21.98 2.11
N LEU A 222 2.24 -20.65 2.04
CA LEU A 222 1.28 -19.72 2.61
C LEU A 222 -0.03 -19.74 1.80
N ASP A 223 0.03 -19.67 0.46
CA ASP A 223 -1.15 -19.66 -0.41
C ASP A 223 -2.12 -20.83 -0.14
N LYS A 224 -1.58 -22.03 0.10
CA LYS A 224 -2.38 -23.24 0.42
C LYS A 224 -3.17 -23.12 1.71
N LEU A 225 -2.68 -22.36 2.68
CA LEU A 225 -3.29 -22.17 3.99
C LEU A 225 -4.30 -21.02 4.02
N LEU A 226 -4.29 -20.12 3.02
CA LEU A 226 -5.14 -18.93 3.03
C LEU A 226 -6.61 -19.26 2.75
N SER A 227 -7.46 -18.92 3.74
CA SER A 227 -8.91 -18.79 3.57
C SER A 227 -9.29 -17.68 2.59
N ASN A 228 -10.51 -17.70 2.05
CA ASN A 228 -11.02 -16.60 1.20
C ASN A 228 -11.00 -15.26 1.94
N GLN A 229 -11.31 -15.27 3.25
CA GLN A 229 -11.22 -14.06 4.08
C GLN A 229 -9.79 -13.52 4.14
N GLN A 230 -8.80 -14.38 4.40
CA GLN A 230 -7.39 -13.97 4.44
C GLN A 230 -6.86 -13.55 3.07
N ARG A 231 -7.28 -14.23 1.98
CA ARG A 231 -6.97 -13.82 0.59
C ARG A 231 -7.47 -12.41 0.31
N ALA A 232 -8.75 -12.14 0.57
CA ALA A 232 -9.30 -10.80 0.41
C ALA A 232 -8.61 -9.78 1.34
N LEU A 233 -8.25 -10.18 2.56
CA LEU A 233 -7.58 -9.30 3.51
C LEU A 233 -6.23 -8.81 2.99
N ILE A 234 -5.39 -9.68 2.42
CA ILE A 234 -4.11 -9.26 1.84
C ILE A 234 -4.30 -8.52 0.51
N MET A 235 -5.22 -8.99 -0.35
CA MET A 235 -5.48 -8.35 -1.65
C MET A 235 -5.95 -6.90 -1.49
N THR A 236 -6.85 -6.65 -0.53
CA THR A 236 -7.33 -5.29 -0.20
C THR A 236 -6.29 -4.42 0.49
N GLY A 237 -5.29 -5.04 1.13
CA GLY A 237 -4.14 -4.35 1.71
C GLY A 237 -3.13 -3.86 0.67
N MET A 238 -3.11 -4.49 -0.51
CA MET A 238 -2.23 -4.10 -1.61
C MET A 238 -2.81 -2.88 -2.36
N PRO A 239 -2.12 -1.73 -2.41
CA PRO A 239 -2.67 -0.54 -3.05
C PRO A 239 -2.95 -0.75 -4.54
N MET A 240 -4.21 -0.70 -4.96
CA MET A 240 -4.57 -0.79 -6.37
C MET A 240 -4.27 0.55 -7.07
N PRO A 241 -3.34 0.59 -8.04
CA PRO A 241 -2.98 1.82 -8.71
C PRO A 241 -4.12 2.33 -9.59
N CYS A 242 -4.30 3.65 -9.62
CA CYS A 242 -5.17 4.30 -10.59
C CYS A 242 -4.71 3.95 -12.03
N ARG A 243 -5.64 3.59 -12.91
CA ARG A 243 -5.36 3.19 -14.30
C ARG A 243 -4.57 4.25 -15.08
N GLU A 244 -4.90 5.51 -14.88
CA GLU A 244 -4.30 6.61 -15.63
C GLU A 244 -2.92 7.01 -15.11
N CYS A 245 -2.82 7.33 -13.80
CA CYS A 245 -1.59 7.85 -13.24
C CYS A 245 -0.65 6.77 -12.68
N GLN A 246 -1.13 5.53 -12.55
CA GLN A 246 -0.36 4.38 -12.07
C GLN A 246 0.31 4.61 -10.70
N GLN A 247 -0.38 5.28 -9.78
CA GLN A 247 0.10 5.66 -8.44
C GLN A 247 1.06 6.87 -8.39
N THR A 248 1.31 7.54 -9.53
CA THR A 248 1.98 8.85 -9.48
C THR A 248 1.12 9.94 -8.84
N ALA A 249 -0.19 9.71 -8.66
CA ALA A 249 -1.17 10.69 -8.18
C ALA A 249 -1.29 11.96 -9.02
N ARG A 250 -0.59 12.03 -10.17
CA ARG A 250 -0.43 13.25 -10.96
C ARG A 250 -0.61 12.95 -12.45
N GLN A 251 -0.98 13.98 -13.19
CA GLN A 251 -1.03 13.98 -14.65
C GLN A 251 -0.26 15.19 -15.18
N ALA A 252 0.28 15.08 -16.40
CA ALA A 252 0.97 16.19 -17.03
C ALA A 252 0.02 17.39 -17.15
N CYS A 253 0.51 18.59 -16.83
CA CYS A 253 -0.30 19.79 -16.96
C CYS A 253 -0.51 20.10 -18.44
N THR A 254 -1.76 20.02 -18.91
CA THR A 254 -2.13 20.27 -20.31
C THR A 254 -1.86 21.71 -20.72
N ALA A 255 -2.05 22.66 -19.80
CA ALA A 255 -1.85 24.08 -20.07
C ALA A 255 -0.40 24.42 -20.47
N CYS A 256 0.60 23.74 -19.93
CA CYS A 256 2.02 23.93 -20.29
C CYS A 256 2.65 22.67 -20.92
N ARG A 257 1.83 21.70 -21.32
CA ARG A 257 2.26 20.40 -21.88
C ARG A 257 3.37 19.73 -21.07
N GLY A 258 3.28 19.80 -19.74
CA GLY A 258 4.27 19.17 -18.86
C GLY A 258 5.51 20.01 -18.54
N SER A 259 5.77 21.12 -19.24
CA SER A 259 7.01 21.90 -19.07
C SER A 259 7.08 22.60 -17.72
N GLY A 260 5.92 22.96 -17.15
CA GLY A 260 5.80 23.81 -15.97
C GLY A 260 5.78 25.31 -16.28
N TRP A 261 6.08 25.70 -17.52
CA TRP A 261 6.32 27.09 -17.91
C TRP A 261 5.51 27.47 -19.16
N LYS A 262 5.22 28.76 -19.30
CA LYS A 262 4.56 29.32 -20.47
C LYS A 262 5.36 30.53 -20.97
N PRO A 263 5.27 30.86 -22.27
CA PRO A 263 5.77 32.14 -22.77
C PRO A 263 5.23 33.31 -21.93
N CYS A 264 6.07 34.32 -21.73
CA CYS A 264 5.68 35.53 -21.03
C CYS A 264 4.55 36.24 -21.81
N ASP A 265 3.46 36.51 -21.12
CA ASP A 265 2.25 37.17 -21.61
C ASP A 265 2.25 38.68 -21.28
N PHE A 266 3.41 39.26 -20.93
CA PHE A 266 3.54 40.69 -20.76
C PHE A 266 3.54 41.40 -22.12
N GLU A 267 2.79 42.49 -22.23
CA GLU A 267 2.64 43.24 -23.47
C GLU A 267 3.99 43.79 -23.97
N GLY A 268 4.30 43.57 -25.25
CA GLY A 268 5.58 43.97 -25.85
C GLY A 268 6.79 43.14 -25.42
N CYS A 269 6.61 42.05 -24.66
CA CYS A 269 7.69 41.14 -24.28
C CYS A 269 8.06 40.20 -25.42
N THR A 270 9.27 40.36 -25.96
CA THR A 270 9.88 39.41 -26.90
C THR A 270 11.03 38.71 -26.21
N GLN A 271 10.89 37.41 -25.89
CA GLN A 271 11.92 36.59 -25.23
C GLN A 271 12.52 37.23 -23.95
N GLY A 272 11.68 37.90 -23.16
CA GLY A 272 12.06 38.46 -21.87
C GLY A 272 12.48 39.92 -21.91
N VAL A 273 12.30 40.58 -23.05
CA VAL A 273 12.83 41.89 -23.33
C VAL A 273 11.75 42.81 -23.88
N LEU A 274 11.76 44.08 -23.44
CA LEU A 274 10.87 45.15 -23.92
C LEU A 274 11.68 46.12 -24.78
N LYS A 275 11.16 46.41 -25.98
CA LYS A 275 11.71 47.44 -26.86
C LYS A 275 10.99 48.76 -26.60
N GLU A 276 11.67 49.73 -25.99
CA GLU A 276 11.16 51.10 -25.91
C GLU A 276 11.65 51.92 -27.11
N THR A 277 10.72 52.51 -27.86
CA THR A 277 11.03 53.58 -28.81
C THR A 277 11.24 54.88 -28.01
N ARG A 278 12.46 55.41 -28.01
CA ARG A 278 12.71 56.73 -27.41
C ARG A 278 12.00 57.80 -28.24
N ARG A 279 10.93 58.39 -27.72
CA ARG A 279 10.45 59.70 -28.21
C ARG A 279 11.39 60.77 -27.67
N THR A 280 12.48 61.03 -28.39
CA THR A 280 13.40 62.12 -28.03
C THR A 280 12.73 63.46 -28.32
N GLY A 281 12.31 64.15 -27.26
CA GLY A 281 12.24 65.62 -27.30
C GLY A 281 13.65 66.16 -27.56
N ALA A 282 13.85 66.73 -28.74
CA ALA A 282 14.85 67.73 -29.09
C ALA A 282 16.22 67.69 -28.36
N ARG A 283 17.01 66.61 -28.50
CA ARG A 283 18.49 66.72 -28.51
C ARG A 283 19.13 65.49 -29.16
N LYS A 284 19.77 65.70 -30.31
CA LYS A 284 20.57 64.70 -31.04
C LYS A 284 21.91 64.51 -30.35
N GLU A 285 21.96 63.77 -29.25
CA GLU A 285 23.24 63.20 -28.78
C GLU A 285 23.46 61.85 -29.46
N ARG A 286 24.50 61.76 -30.29
CA ARG A 286 24.96 60.56 -31.02
C ARG A 286 25.54 59.49 -30.08
N ARG A 287 24.78 59.00 -29.10
CA ARG A 287 25.12 57.75 -28.39
C ARG A 287 24.48 56.59 -29.13
N LEU A 288 25.32 55.76 -29.75
CA LEU A 288 25.04 54.56 -30.57
C LEU A 288 24.24 53.46 -29.84
N ASN A 289 23.00 53.71 -29.42
CA ASN A 289 22.03 52.67 -29.03
C ASN A 289 20.62 53.29 -29.09
N GLU A 290 20.00 53.27 -30.28
CA GLU A 290 18.67 53.85 -30.55
C GLU A 290 17.50 53.04 -29.95
N GLU A 291 17.73 51.80 -29.49
CA GLU A 291 16.71 50.99 -28.81
C GLU A 291 17.06 50.80 -27.33
N ALA A 292 16.27 51.37 -26.42
CA ALA A 292 16.42 51.11 -25.00
C ALA A 292 15.82 49.74 -24.67
N VAL A 293 16.65 48.70 -24.77
CA VAL A 293 16.28 47.31 -24.51
C VAL A 293 16.24 47.04 -23.01
N LYS A 294 15.04 47.03 -22.42
CA LYS A 294 14.82 46.78 -20.98
C LYS A 294 14.44 45.33 -20.70
N LYS A 295 14.84 44.81 -19.54
CA LYS A 295 14.38 43.49 -19.07
C LYS A 295 12.88 43.58 -18.77
N CYS A 296 12.12 42.60 -19.23
CA CYS A 296 10.70 42.49 -18.89
C CYS A 296 10.56 42.27 -17.38
N PRO A 297 9.81 43.12 -16.65
CA PRO A 297 9.65 43.01 -15.20
C PRO A 297 8.77 41.82 -14.80
N ARG A 298 7.96 41.27 -15.71
CA ARG A 298 7.08 40.13 -15.41
C ARG A 298 7.79 38.79 -15.39
N CYS A 299 8.81 38.61 -16.23
CA CYS A 299 9.57 37.36 -16.33
C CYS A 299 11.05 37.54 -15.98
N ASP A 300 11.46 38.71 -15.49
CA ASP A 300 12.84 39.05 -15.14
C ASP A 300 13.88 38.72 -16.22
N GLY A 301 13.50 38.88 -17.50
CA GLY A 301 14.36 38.53 -18.62
C GLY A 301 14.40 37.06 -19.03
N LEU A 302 13.59 36.17 -18.43
CA LEU A 302 13.54 34.75 -18.80
C LEU A 302 12.76 34.45 -20.09
N GLY A 303 11.85 35.33 -20.49
CA GLY A 303 10.95 35.11 -21.63
C GLY A 303 9.82 34.11 -21.37
N GLU A 304 9.87 33.39 -20.25
CA GLU A 304 8.83 32.48 -19.78
C GLU A 304 8.44 32.81 -18.33
N ILE A 305 7.21 32.46 -17.97
CA ILE A 305 6.68 32.56 -16.61
C ILE A 305 6.21 31.19 -16.11
N PRO A 306 6.18 30.95 -14.79
CA PRO A 306 5.60 29.73 -14.25
C PRO A 306 4.16 29.58 -14.72
N CYS A 307 3.79 28.39 -15.19
CA CYS A 307 2.44 28.12 -15.64
C CYS A 307 1.46 28.34 -14.48
N PRO A 308 0.42 29.19 -14.64
CA PRO A 308 -0.46 29.56 -13.53
C PRO A 308 -1.26 28.37 -12.97
N VAL A 309 -1.53 27.36 -13.82
CA VAL A 309 -2.30 26.16 -13.45
C VAL A 309 -1.49 25.22 -12.56
N CYS A 310 -0.23 24.98 -12.88
CA CYS A 310 0.62 24.03 -12.14
C CYS A 310 1.70 24.71 -11.28
N LYS A 311 1.74 26.04 -11.27
CA LYS A 311 2.69 26.88 -10.53
C LYS A 311 4.15 26.45 -10.71
N GLY A 312 4.56 26.15 -11.95
CA GLY A 312 5.93 25.73 -12.25
C GLY A 312 6.21 24.23 -12.14
N SER A 313 5.29 23.41 -11.59
CA SER A 313 5.56 21.99 -11.31
C SER A 313 5.42 21.04 -12.51
N GLY A 314 4.90 21.52 -13.64
CA GLY A 314 4.68 20.72 -14.85
C GLY A 314 3.55 19.68 -14.75
N SER A 315 2.90 19.56 -13.60
CA SER A 315 1.92 18.52 -13.35
C SER A 315 0.81 18.99 -12.43
N VAL A 316 -0.35 18.38 -12.51
CA VAL A 316 -1.49 18.61 -11.62
C VAL A 316 -1.94 17.29 -11.00
N ALA A 317 -2.78 17.35 -9.97
CA ALA A 317 -3.38 16.14 -9.40
C ALA A 317 -4.11 15.35 -10.51
N CYS A 318 -4.01 14.01 -10.46
CA CYS A 318 -4.70 13.17 -11.43
C CYS A 318 -6.21 13.25 -11.21
N SER A 319 -6.92 13.64 -12.26
CA SER A 319 -8.37 13.88 -12.22
C SER A 319 -9.24 12.64 -12.04
N LYS A 320 -8.72 11.43 -12.37
CA LYS A 320 -9.47 10.18 -12.17
C LYS A 320 -9.42 9.62 -10.77
N CYS A 321 -8.45 10.05 -9.97
CA CYS A 321 -8.27 9.56 -8.61
C CYS A 321 -8.17 10.69 -7.60
N ASP A 322 -8.46 11.92 -8.02
CA ASP A 322 -8.40 13.16 -7.23
C ASP A 322 -7.07 13.30 -6.46
N GLY A 323 -5.97 12.88 -7.08
CA GLY A 323 -4.65 12.91 -6.46
C GLY A 323 -4.37 11.83 -5.42
N SER A 324 -5.25 10.84 -5.22
CA SER A 324 -4.97 9.69 -4.33
C SER A 324 -3.94 8.72 -4.93
N GLY A 325 -3.85 8.65 -6.26
CA GLY A 325 -3.04 7.66 -6.97
C GLY A 325 -3.64 6.24 -6.98
N LEU A 326 -4.80 6.05 -6.35
CA LEU A 326 -5.44 4.74 -6.17
C LEU A 326 -6.69 4.58 -7.04
N ALA A 327 -7.03 3.34 -7.35
CA ALA A 327 -8.30 3.01 -8.01
C ALA A 327 -9.48 3.18 -7.04
N PRO A 328 -10.68 3.50 -7.54
CA PRO A 328 -11.87 3.60 -6.69
C PRO A 328 -12.21 2.24 -6.08
N ARG A 329 -12.80 2.29 -4.88
CA ARG A 329 -13.30 1.10 -4.19
C ARG A 329 -14.36 0.41 -5.05
N CYS A 330 -14.33 -0.93 -5.03
CA CYS A 330 -15.34 -1.74 -5.69
C CYS A 330 -16.70 -1.48 -5.04
N THR A 331 -17.65 -0.96 -5.82
CA THR A 331 -18.99 -0.63 -5.31
C THR A 331 -19.79 -1.87 -4.91
N ARG A 332 -19.52 -3.04 -5.52
CA ARG A 332 -20.24 -4.27 -5.21
C ARG A 332 -19.93 -4.84 -3.82
N CYS A 333 -18.66 -4.76 -3.39
CA CYS A 333 -18.23 -5.25 -2.07
C CYS A 333 -17.79 -4.12 -1.14
N THR A 334 -18.05 -2.86 -1.51
CA THR A 334 -17.69 -1.66 -0.74
C THR A 334 -16.24 -1.61 -0.26
N GLY A 335 -15.32 -2.25 -0.97
CA GLY A 335 -13.90 -2.32 -0.59
C GLY A 335 -13.46 -3.58 0.17
N THR A 336 -14.36 -4.46 0.60
CA THR A 336 -14.00 -5.64 1.41
C THR A 336 -13.34 -6.77 0.62
N GLY A 337 -13.52 -6.77 -0.70
CA GLY A 337 -13.10 -7.89 -1.55
C GLY A 337 -13.97 -9.15 -1.42
N LEU A 338 -14.97 -9.17 -0.53
CA LEU A 338 -15.79 -10.34 -0.22
C LEU A 338 -17.27 -10.10 -0.52
N MET A 339 -17.98 -11.19 -0.81
CA MET A 339 -19.44 -11.22 -0.96
C MET A 339 -19.99 -12.44 -0.22
N PRO A 340 -21.23 -12.38 0.31
CA PRO A 340 -21.89 -13.56 0.86
C PRO A 340 -21.98 -14.65 -0.20
N CYS A 341 -21.67 -15.89 0.19
CA CYS A 341 -21.78 -17.03 -0.71
C CYS A 341 -23.24 -17.24 -1.10
N ARG A 342 -23.53 -17.21 -2.41
CA ARG A 342 -24.89 -17.36 -2.93
C ARG A 342 -25.41 -18.79 -2.77
N ARG A 343 -24.53 -19.79 -2.84
CA ARG A 343 -24.90 -21.20 -2.75
C ARG A 343 -25.39 -21.60 -1.36
N CYS A 344 -24.69 -21.19 -0.30
CA CYS A 344 -25.11 -21.45 1.08
C CYS A 344 -25.86 -20.29 1.74
N LYS A 345 -26.05 -19.17 1.02
CA LYS A 345 -26.67 -17.93 1.55
C LYS A 345 -26.01 -17.43 2.84
N GLY A 346 -24.70 -17.64 2.99
CA GLY A 346 -23.95 -17.23 4.18
C GLY A 346 -24.02 -18.22 5.36
N THR A 347 -24.63 -19.39 5.21
CA THR A 347 -24.66 -20.41 6.28
C THR A 347 -23.38 -21.23 6.38
N GLY A 348 -22.58 -21.28 5.31
CA GLY A 348 -21.38 -22.12 5.23
C GLY A 348 -21.69 -23.59 4.93
N ASP A 349 -22.95 -24.01 5.02
CA ASP A 349 -23.39 -25.39 4.85
C ASP A 349 -24.34 -25.53 3.64
N VAL A 350 -24.26 -26.68 2.96
CA VAL A 350 -25.26 -27.10 1.98
C VAL A 350 -25.59 -28.57 2.24
N LYS A 351 -26.76 -28.82 2.84
CA LYS A 351 -27.29 -30.16 3.15
C LYS A 351 -26.42 -30.94 4.16
N GLY A 352 -25.93 -30.28 5.20
CA GLY A 352 -25.12 -30.89 6.25
C GLY A 352 -23.66 -31.16 5.84
N ALA A 353 -23.24 -30.63 4.70
CA ALA A 353 -21.85 -30.67 4.23
C ALA A 353 -21.30 -29.25 4.02
N PRO A 354 -19.99 -29.03 4.27
CA PRO A 354 -19.34 -27.76 3.97
C PRO A 354 -19.62 -27.32 2.53
N CYS A 355 -20.07 -26.08 2.37
CA CYS A 355 -20.45 -25.56 1.06
C CYS A 355 -19.26 -25.67 0.08
N PRO A 356 -19.43 -26.29 -1.10
CA PRO A 356 -18.32 -26.51 -2.03
C PRO A 356 -17.77 -25.21 -2.65
N GLU A 357 -18.58 -24.15 -2.68
CA GLU A 357 -18.19 -22.85 -3.25
C GLU A 357 -17.34 -22.03 -2.28
N CYS A 358 -17.73 -21.94 -1.00
CA CYS A 358 -17.01 -21.17 0.00
C CYS A 358 -16.20 -22.01 0.98
N LYS A 359 -16.17 -23.34 0.80
CA LYS A 359 -15.49 -24.32 1.68
C LYS A 359 -15.86 -24.15 3.17
N GLY A 360 -17.11 -23.79 3.45
CA GLY A 360 -17.56 -23.52 4.83
C GLY A 360 -17.40 -22.07 5.32
N GLU A 361 -16.69 -21.20 4.59
CA GLU A 361 -16.32 -19.85 5.08
C GLU A 361 -17.43 -18.78 4.99
N THR A 362 -18.66 -19.16 4.61
CA THR A 362 -19.84 -18.29 4.42
C THR A 362 -19.72 -17.20 3.33
N GLN A 363 -18.51 -16.84 2.93
CA GLN A 363 -18.20 -15.76 1.99
C GLN A 363 -17.29 -16.26 0.86
N VAL A 364 -17.40 -15.60 -0.29
CA VAL A 364 -16.58 -15.85 -1.47
C VAL A 364 -15.91 -14.56 -1.91
N LEU A 365 -14.82 -14.67 -2.67
CA LEU A 365 -14.19 -13.51 -3.31
C LEU A 365 -15.20 -12.79 -4.21
N CYS A 366 -15.23 -11.47 -4.13
CA CYS A 366 -16.15 -10.65 -4.91
C CYS A 366 -15.89 -10.87 -6.40
N PRO A 367 -16.86 -11.38 -7.18
CA PRO A 367 -16.61 -11.74 -8.59
C PRO A 367 -16.31 -10.54 -9.47
N ALA A 368 -16.72 -9.33 -9.07
CA ALA A 368 -16.49 -8.12 -9.85
C ALA A 368 -15.07 -7.54 -9.72
N CYS A 369 -14.43 -7.67 -8.55
CA CYS A 369 -13.05 -7.24 -8.34
C CYS A 369 -12.08 -8.40 -8.06
N ARG A 370 -12.57 -9.64 -8.13
CA ARG A 370 -11.83 -10.88 -7.84
C ARG A 370 -11.11 -10.89 -6.50
N GLY A 371 -11.65 -10.22 -5.49
CA GLY A 371 -11.03 -10.12 -4.15
C GLY A 371 -10.25 -8.83 -3.88
N GLU A 372 -9.93 -8.03 -4.90
CA GLU A 372 -9.03 -6.87 -4.77
C GLU A 372 -9.66 -5.70 -3.99
N GLY A 373 -10.98 -5.66 -3.84
CA GLY A 373 -11.72 -4.57 -3.19
C GLY A 373 -11.69 -3.23 -3.93
N ALA A 374 -10.94 -3.10 -5.02
CA ALA A 374 -10.94 -1.93 -5.89
C ALA A 374 -11.08 -2.35 -7.36
N GLN A 375 -11.46 -1.41 -8.24
CA GLN A 375 -11.50 -1.64 -9.68
C GLN A 375 -10.91 -0.45 -10.42
N SER A 376 -9.83 -0.69 -11.17
CA SER A 376 -9.31 0.27 -12.12
C SER A 376 -10.14 0.17 -13.43
N ARG A 377 -11.38 0.68 -13.42
CA ARG A 377 -12.19 0.76 -14.64
C ARG A 377 -11.55 1.72 -15.64
#